data_AF-A0A0M8PJE3-F1
#
_entry.id   AF-A0A0M8PJE3-F1
#
_cell.length_a   1.000
_cell.length_b   1.000
_cell.length_c   1.000
_cell.angle_alpha   90.00
_cell.angle_beta   90.00
_cell.angle_gamma   90.00
#
_symmetry.space_group_name_H-M   'P 1'
#
loop_
_entity.id
_entity.type
_entity.pdbx_description
1 polymer ?
#
loop_
_entity_poly.entity_id
_entity_poly.type
_entity_poly.pdbx_seq_one_letter_code
_entity_poly.pdbx_strand_id
1 'polypeptide(L)'
;MSTRLTDDELVDRYVHAVVVHLPRSRRAEVAADVRSRIEGAGAEREVRAVLADLGSPEDLARTYRGAPRHLIGPKFYDTYLRVLWPVVGVVAAVLGGLTLLGALTEATDLAAAPLDSAGVVWDAIDAALTGGVYAAFWVTVVFAVIERTAPTGTDLGQWDPDDLPAVPHGREIPVGEAIAELVFAVVVLIGVAGLSPSLAPSFFGAGYEALDPGFTDRLVPAMVAVAVLWVISASVALAVRSWTLVVTALSVVSDLLAVAVATAVLVHRPYFSAQFLSDLRDRTGSDLTAQLNLAVGIVCIVVIVASAVGVVTAVRKYLAHRRA
;
A
#
# COMPACT_ATOMS: atom_id res chain seq x y z
N MET A 1 51.97 14.53 15.68
CA MET A 1 52.03 13.99 17.06
C MET A 1 50.59 13.76 17.49
N SER A 2 50.05 12.54 17.34
CA SER A 2 48.66 12.26 17.72
C SER A 2 48.59 12.17 19.24
N THR A 3 47.95 13.14 19.88
CA THR A 3 47.64 13.08 21.31
C THR A 3 46.82 11.81 21.54
N ARG A 4 47.42 10.79 22.19
CA ARG A 4 46.68 9.60 22.59
C ARG A 4 45.66 10.06 23.64
N LEU A 5 44.37 9.94 23.31
CA LEU A 5 43.29 10.21 24.24
C LEU A 5 43.50 9.39 25.51
N THR A 6 43.21 9.98 26.67
CA THR A 6 43.20 9.26 27.95
C THR A 6 42.06 8.25 27.96
N ASP A 7 42.16 7.23 28.80
CA ASP A 7 41.15 6.17 28.84
C ASP A 7 39.79 6.73 29.29
N ASP A 8 39.76 7.67 30.24
CA ASP A 8 38.54 8.38 30.66
C ASP A 8 37.90 9.17 29.51
N GLU A 9 38.71 9.88 28.70
CA GLU A 9 38.20 10.61 27.54
C GLU A 9 37.63 9.69 26.46
N LEU A 10 38.18 8.49 26.30
CA LEU A 10 37.67 7.48 25.37
C LEU A 10 36.32 6.95 25.83
N VAL A 11 36.17 6.65 27.13
CA VAL A 11 34.90 6.19 27.71
C VAL A 11 33.83 7.27 27.59
N ASP A 12 34.13 8.52 27.96
CA ASP A 12 33.17 9.62 27.86
C ASP A 12 32.70 9.85 26.42
N ARG A 13 33.62 9.81 25.44
CA ARG A 13 33.27 9.93 24.02
C ARG A 13 32.42 8.75 23.54
N TYR A 14 32.73 7.53 23.97
CA TYR A 14 31.98 6.34 23.60
C TYR A 14 30.57 6.37 24.18
N VAL A 15 30.42 6.65 25.48
CA VAL A 15 29.12 6.77 26.15
C VAL A 15 28.30 7.89 25.50
N HIS A 16 28.92 9.06 25.25
CA HIS A 16 28.26 10.16 24.56
C HIS A 16 27.76 9.75 23.17
N ALA A 17 28.60 9.06 22.38
CA ALA A 17 28.23 8.55 21.07
C ALA A 17 27.04 7.58 21.13
N VAL A 18 26.93 6.74 22.16
CA VAL A 18 25.79 5.83 22.36
C VAL A 18 24.52 6.60 22.73
N VAL A 19 24.59 7.59 23.64
CA VAL A 19 23.39 8.26 24.16
C VAL A 19 22.83 9.37 23.27
N VAL A 20 23.65 9.99 22.41
CA VAL A 20 23.18 10.96 21.39
C VAL A 20 22.11 10.34 20.51
N HIS A 21 22.27 9.06 20.23
CA HIS A 21 21.36 8.26 19.45
C HIS A 21 20.05 8.03 20.22
N LEU A 22 20.03 7.89 21.54
CA LEU A 22 18.83 7.48 22.30
C LEU A 22 17.81 8.61 22.58
N PRO A 23 16.52 8.28 22.84
CA PRO A 23 15.51 9.22 23.33
C PRO A 23 15.93 9.84 24.67
N ARG A 24 15.66 11.14 24.88
CA ARG A 24 16.11 11.88 26.08
C ARG A 24 15.76 11.19 27.41
N SER A 25 14.61 10.54 27.49
CA SER A 25 14.13 9.84 28.70
C SER A 25 15.00 8.65 29.13
N ARG A 26 15.66 7.96 28.20
CA ARG A 26 16.49 6.77 28.50
C ARG A 26 17.99 7.04 28.53
N ARG A 27 18.44 8.26 28.20
CA ARG A 27 19.88 8.56 28.08
C ARG A 27 20.64 8.38 29.38
N ALA A 28 20.06 8.80 30.51
CA ALA A 28 20.72 8.72 31.81
C ALA A 28 20.89 7.27 32.28
N GLU A 29 19.84 6.46 32.13
CA GLU A 29 19.85 5.04 32.47
C GLU A 29 20.85 4.26 31.61
N VAL A 30 20.80 4.45 30.29
CA VAL A 30 21.71 3.75 29.38
C VAL A 30 23.15 4.25 29.51
N ALA A 31 23.38 5.54 29.78
CA ALA A 31 24.72 6.04 30.10
C ALA A 31 25.31 5.32 31.31
N ALA A 32 24.53 5.15 32.37
CA ALA A 32 24.97 4.50 33.60
C ALA A 32 25.26 3.01 33.37
N ASP A 33 24.39 2.28 32.65
CA ASP A 33 24.60 0.86 32.35
C ASP A 33 25.84 0.64 31.48
N VAL A 34 26.02 1.42 30.40
CA VAL A 34 27.19 1.30 29.51
C VAL A 34 28.48 1.63 30.27
N ARG A 35 28.47 2.66 31.12
CA ARG A 35 29.64 3.03 31.93
C ARG A 35 30.00 1.93 32.93
N SER A 36 28.99 1.38 33.62
CA SER A 36 29.18 0.27 34.56
C SER A 36 29.75 -0.98 33.88
N ARG A 37 29.29 -1.32 32.66
CA ARG A 37 29.83 -2.44 31.88
C ARG A 37 31.29 -2.23 31.48
N ILE A 38 31.66 -1.01 31.08
CA ILE A 38 33.04 -0.67 30.72
C ILE A 38 33.96 -0.72 31.95
N GLU A 39 33.53 -0.16 33.08
CA GLU A 39 34.30 -0.18 34.33
C GLU A 39 34.49 -1.61 34.85
N GLY A 40 33.47 -2.46 34.79
CA GLY A 40 33.55 -3.86 35.19
C GLY A 40 34.49 -4.69 34.31
N ALA A 41 34.48 -4.47 32.99
CA ALA A 41 35.36 -5.19 32.06
C ALA A 41 36.78 -4.62 32.00
N GLY A 42 36.96 -3.33 32.30
CA GLY A 42 38.24 -2.63 32.30
C GLY A 42 39.13 -2.94 33.51
N ALA A 43 38.59 -3.56 34.57
CA ALA A 43 39.38 -4.01 35.71
C ALA A 43 40.39 -5.12 35.36
N GLU A 44 40.14 -5.87 34.28
CA GLU A 44 40.96 -7.02 33.86
C GLU A 44 41.65 -6.83 32.51
N ARG A 45 41.26 -5.81 31.72
CA ARG A 45 41.68 -5.61 30.32
C ARG A 45 41.88 -4.14 29.98
N GLU A 46 42.72 -3.85 28.98
CA GLU A 46 42.88 -2.49 28.46
C GLU A 46 41.54 -1.92 27.95
N VAL A 47 41.23 -0.68 28.30
CA VAL A 47 39.97 0.01 27.95
C VAL A 47 39.71 -0.02 26.44
N ARG A 48 40.75 0.12 25.61
CA ARG A 48 40.61 0.04 24.15
C ARG A 48 40.14 -1.34 23.66
N ALA A 49 40.59 -2.42 24.30
CA ALA A 49 40.15 -3.77 23.95
C ALA A 49 38.68 -3.99 24.36
N VAL A 50 38.28 -3.48 25.53
CA VAL A 50 36.87 -3.53 25.99
C VAL A 50 35.96 -2.75 25.04
N LEU A 51 36.36 -1.55 24.61
CA LEU A 51 35.58 -0.76 23.65
C LEU A 51 35.51 -1.41 22.27
N ALA A 52 36.57 -2.11 21.83
CA ALA A 52 36.56 -2.86 20.58
C ALA A 52 35.61 -4.06 20.64
N ASP A 53 35.57 -4.78 21.77
CA ASP A 53 34.64 -5.91 21.99
C ASP A 53 33.18 -5.46 22.05
N LEU A 54 32.91 -4.27 22.61
CA LEU A 54 31.58 -3.66 22.62
C LEU A 54 31.11 -3.22 21.22
N GLY A 55 32.02 -3.10 20.26
CA GLY A 55 31.72 -2.75 18.88
C GLY A 55 31.36 -1.27 18.69
N SER A 56 30.77 -0.95 17.54
CA SER A 56 30.46 0.43 17.21
C SER A 56 29.40 1.01 18.17
N PRO A 57 29.55 2.27 18.62
CA PRO A 57 28.58 2.90 19.52
C PRO A 57 27.18 3.01 18.88
N GLU A 58 27.10 3.00 17.55
CA GLU A 58 25.83 3.00 16.82
C GLU A 58 25.10 1.66 16.89
N ASP A 59 25.84 0.55 16.83
CA ASP A 59 25.27 -0.80 16.96
C ASP A 59 24.80 -1.03 18.40
N LEU A 60 25.61 -0.63 19.39
CA LEU A 60 25.23 -0.72 20.80
C LEU A 60 23.98 0.13 21.09
N ALA A 61 23.92 1.35 20.54
CA ALA A 61 22.74 2.21 20.68
C ALA A 61 21.47 1.62 20.06
N ARG A 62 21.56 0.77 19.02
CA ARG A 62 20.39 0.09 18.44
C ARG A 62 19.80 -0.91 19.42
N THR A 63 20.63 -1.67 20.14
CA THR A 63 20.18 -2.65 21.15
C THR A 63 19.40 -2.00 22.28
N TYR A 64 19.84 -0.84 22.77
CA TYR A 64 19.16 -0.13 23.86
C TYR A 64 17.91 0.66 23.44
N ARG A 65 17.78 0.96 22.14
CA ARG A 65 16.71 1.85 21.66
C ARG A 65 15.36 1.15 21.58
N GLY A 66 15.33 -0.18 21.40
CA GLY A 66 14.12 -1.01 21.32
C GLY A 66 13.21 -0.73 20.10
N ALA A 67 13.23 0.49 19.56
CA ALA A 67 12.44 0.91 18.41
C ALA A 67 13.31 1.00 17.15
N PRO A 68 12.98 0.25 16.09
CA PRO A 68 13.73 0.31 14.86
C PRO A 68 13.54 1.62 14.08
N ARG A 69 14.55 1.96 13.26
CA ARG A 69 14.57 3.13 12.35
C ARG A 69 14.00 2.86 10.96
N HIS A 70 13.45 1.67 10.73
CA HIS A 70 12.95 1.26 9.42
C HIS A 70 11.52 1.78 9.18
N LEU A 71 11.23 2.20 7.94
CA LEU A 71 9.84 2.46 7.52
C LEU A 71 9.03 1.16 7.40
N ILE A 72 9.68 0.09 6.93
CA ILE A 72 9.15 -1.28 6.84
C ILE A 72 10.23 -2.20 7.40
N GLY A 73 9.90 -3.00 8.41
CA GLY A 73 10.88 -3.85 9.10
C GLY A 73 11.26 -5.10 8.32
N PRO A 74 12.40 -5.73 8.66
CA PRO A 74 12.88 -6.94 7.98
C PRO A 74 11.87 -8.09 8.02
N LYS A 75 10.99 -8.12 9.05
CA LYS A 75 9.90 -9.09 9.17
C LYS A 75 8.88 -9.01 8.03
N PHE A 76 8.55 -7.80 7.58
CA PHE A 76 7.53 -7.57 6.55
C PHE A 76 8.13 -7.25 5.17
N TYR A 77 9.44 -7.02 5.08
CA TYR A 77 10.09 -6.60 3.83
C TYR A 77 9.95 -7.60 2.67
N ASP A 78 10.08 -8.91 2.93
CA ASP A 78 9.90 -9.92 1.87
C ASP A 78 8.44 -9.99 1.39
N THR A 79 7.49 -9.83 2.32
CA THR A 79 6.06 -9.76 1.99
C THR A 79 5.74 -8.48 1.21
N TYR A 80 6.35 -7.35 1.58
CA TYR A 80 6.25 -6.09 0.87
C TYR A 80 6.67 -6.22 -0.59
N LEU A 81 7.83 -6.81 -0.88
CA LEU A 81 8.30 -6.98 -2.25
C LEU A 81 7.40 -7.90 -3.09
N ARG A 82 6.86 -8.97 -2.47
CA ARG A 82 5.92 -9.90 -3.12
C ARG A 82 4.59 -9.24 -3.48
N VAL A 83 4.18 -8.19 -2.77
CA VAL A 83 2.94 -7.44 -3.06
C VAL A 83 3.22 -6.28 -4.01
N LEU A 84 4.31 -5.54 -3.79
CA LEU A 84 4.67 -4.36 -4.56
C LEU A 84 4.78 -4.67 -6.06
N TRP A 85 5.61 -5.65 -6.42
CA TRP A 85 5.92 -5.91 -7.84
C TRP A 85 4.69 -6.33 -8.67
N PRO A 86 3.85 -7.29 -8.22
CA PRO A 86 2.64 -7.63 -8.97
C PRO A 86 1.65 -6.49 -9.06
N VAL A 87 1.43 -5.74 -7.97
CA VAL A 87 0.46 -4.63 -7.96
C VAL A 87 0.91 -3.51 -8.90
N VAL A 88 2.18 -3.12 -8.85
CA VAL A 88 2.74 -2.13 -9.79
C VAL A 88 2.63 -2.62 -11.23
N GLY A 89 2.98 -3.89 -11.50
CA GLY A 89 2.91 -4.46 -12.84
C GLY A 89 1.48 -4.51 -13.40
N VAL A 90 0.51 -4.93 -12.61
CA VAL A 90 -0.90 -4.99 -13.02
C VAL A 90 -1.46 -3.60 -13.28
N VAL A 91 -1.23 -2.64 -12.37
CA VAL A 91 -1.73 -1.26 -12.53
C VAL A 91 -1.11 -0.61 -13.77
N ALA A 92 0.21 -0.76 -13.95
CA ALA A 92 0.90 -0.25 -15.13
C ALA A 92 0.35 -0.87 -16.43
N ALA A 93 0.16 -2.19 -16.46
CA ALA A 93 -0.37 -2.90 -17.62
C ALA A 93 -1.82 -2.49 -17.96
N VAL A 94 -2.67 -2.31 -16.95
CA VAL A 94 -4.07 -1.88 -17.15
C VAL A 94 -4.13 -0.45 -17.65
N LEU A 95 -3.47 0.50 -16.99
CA LEU A 95 -3.53 1.90 -17.40
C LEU A 95 -2.86 2.14 -18.76
N GLY A 96 -1.69 1.55 -18.99
CA GLY A 96 -1.02 1.61 -20.29
C GLY A 96 -1.77 0.87 -21.40
N GLY A 97 -2.42 -0.25 -21.07
CA GLY A 97 -3.24 -1.00 -22.02
C GLY A 97 -4.51 -0.24 -22.43
N LEU A 98 -5.15 0.46 -21.48
CA LEU A 98 -6.36 1.25 -21.73
C LEU A 98 -6.08 2.47 -22.61
N THR A 99 -5.00 3.20 -22.35
CA THR A 99 -4.58 4.34 -23.17
C THR A 99 -4.23 3.91 -24.59
N LEU A 100 -3.51 2.79 -24.74
CA LEU A 100 -3.21 2.21 -26.05
C LEU A 100 -4.48 1.77 -26.79
N LEU A 101 -5.41 1.12 -26.10
CA LEU A 101 -6.69 0.69 -26.68
C LEU A 101 -7.54 1.90 -27.14
N GLY A 102 -7.58 2.96 -26.34
CA GLY A 102 -8.27 4.21 -26.70
C GLY A 102 -7.74 4.80 -28.01
N ALA A 103 -6.42 4.92 -28.13
CA ALA A 103 -5.80 5.43 -29.35
C ALA A 103 -6.00 4.54 -30.58
N LEU A 104 -6.08 3.21 -30.41
CA LEU A 104 -6.39 2.30 -31.51
C LEU A 104 -7.84 2.43 -32.00
N THR A 105 -8.78 2.78 -31.13
CA THR A 105 -10.17 3.04 -31.55
C THR A 105 -10.31 4.35 -32.34
N GLU A 106 -9.50 5.36 -32.02
CA GLU A 106 -9.41 6.61 -32.79
C GLU A 106 -8.85 6.41 -34.20
N ALA A 107 -7.90 5.48 -34.35
CA ALA A 107 -7.28 5.13 -35.63
C ALA A 107 -8.26 4.60 -36.67
N THR A 108 -9.39 4.01 -36.22
CA THR A 108 -10.35 3.34 -37.09
C THR A 108 -11.38 4.29 -37.73
N ASP A 109 -11.45 5.54 -37.27
CA ASP A 109 -12.20 6.59 -37.95
C ASP A 109 -11.40 7.12 -39.15
N LEU A 110 -11.81 6.74 -40.37
CA LEU A 110 -11.14 7.08 -41.65
C LEU A 110 -10.97 8.59 -41.93
N ALA A 111 -11.47 9.47 -41.06
CA ALA A 111 -11.35 10.92 -41.15
C ALA A 111 -10.29 11.54 -40.22
N ALA A 112 -9.71 10.76 -39.30
CA ALA A 112 -8.70 11.25 -38.36
C ALA A 112 -7.32 11.37 -39.03
N ALA A 113 -6.60 12.45 -38.71
CA ALA A 113 -5.27 12.78 -39.20
C ALA A 113 -4.25 11.63 -38.99
N PRO A 114 -3.08 11.65 -39.67
CA PRO A 114 -2.06 10.62 -39.46
C PRO A 114 -1.71 10.57 -37.98
N LEU A 115 -2.02 9.45 -37.32
CA LEU A 115 -1.66 9.26 -35.92
C LEU A 115 -0.15 9.43 -35.78
N ASP A 116 0.27 10.33 -34.92
CA ASP A 116 1.64 10.32 -34.43
C ASP A 116 1.79 9.07 -33.55
N SER A 117 2.07 7.94 -34.20
CA SER A 117 2.23 6.64 -33.56
C SER A 117 3.26 6.65 -32.43
N ALA A 118 4.19 7.61 -32.43
CA ALA A 118 5.13 7.82 -31.34
C ALA A 118 4.48 8.49 -30.12
N GLY A 119 3.57 9.44 -30.30
CA GLY A 119 2.85 10.12 -29.22
C GLY A 119 1.94 9.17 -28.43
N VAL A 120 1.20 8.32 -29.13
CA VAL A 120 0.31 7.31 -28.51
C VAL A 120 1.07 6.34 -27.61
N VAL A 121 2.23 5.87 -28.07
CA VAL A 121 3.08 4.98 -27.28
C VAL A 121 3.63 5.71 -26.07
N TRP A 122 3.96 7.01 -26.20
CA TRP A 122 4.43 7.79 -25.07
C TRP A 122 3.37 8.02 -24.02
N ASP A 123 2.14 8.38 -24.42
CA ASP A 123 1.02 8.57 -23.49
C ASP A 123 0.69 7.27 -22.75
N ALA A 124 0.79 6.13 -23.43
CA ALA A 124 0.58 4.84 -22.80
C ALA A 124 1.65 4.49 -21.76
N ILE A 125 2.91 4.80 -22.06
CA ILE A 125 4.01 4.60 -21.12
C ILE A 125 3.90 5.57 -19.94
N ASP A 126 3.55 6.83 -20.18
CA ASP A 126 3.38 7.84 -19.12
C ASP A 126 2.26 7.44 -18.16
N ALA A 127 1.12 6.98 -18.70
CA ALA A 127 0.01 6.47 -17.90
C ALA A 127 0.40 5.21 -17.10
N ALA A 128 1.14 4.28 -17.72
CA ALA A 128 1.63 3.08 -17.06
C ALA A 128 2.60 3.40 -15.91
N LEU A 129 3.54 4.31 -16.16
CA LEU A 129 4.55 4.74 -15.18
C LEU A 129 3.88 5.49 -14.03
N THR A 130 3.00 6.44 -14.34
CA THR A 130 2.25 7.20 -13.34
C THR A 130 1.41 6.25 -12.48
N GLY A 131 0.64 5.35 -13.09
CA GLY A 131 -0.10 4.31 -12.38
C GLY A 131 0.77 3.47 -11.47
N GLY A 132 1.91 3.00 -11.98
CA GLY A 132 2.87 2.20 -11.22
C GLY A 132 3.45 2.94 -10.02
N VAL A 133 3.80 4.22 -10.16
CA VAL A 133 4.30 5.07 -9.05
C VAL A 133 3.24 5.28 -7.99
N TYR A 134 2.00 5.59 -8.39
CA TYR A 134 0.87 5.74 -7.46
C TYR A 134 0.60 4.44 -6.70
N ALA A 135 0.59 3.31 -7.40
CA ALA A 135 0.43 1.99 -6.80
C ALA A 135 1.55 1.71 -5.79
N ALA A 136 2.82 1.93 -6.17
CA ALA A 136 3.97 1.73 -5.31
C ALA A 136 3.93 2.60 -4.05
N PHE A 137 3.54 3.87 -4.21
CA PHE A 137 3.38 4.81 -3.11
C PHE A 137 2.36 4.29 -2.09
N TRP A 138 1.16 3.92 -2.54
CA TRP A 138 0.12 3.45 -1.63
C TRP A 138 0.41 2.10 -0.99
N VAL A 139 1.01 1.14 -1.73
CA VAL A 139 1.52 -0.12 -1.16
C VAL A 139 2.48 0.20 -0.01
N THR A 140 3.43 1.11 -0.23
CA THR A 140 4.44 1.49 0.77
C THR A 140 3.80 2.14 1.99
N VAL A 141 2.83 3.04 1.80
CA VAL A 141 2.10 3.69 2.90
C VAL A 141 1.36 2.67 3.76
N VAL A 142 0.67 1.70 3.14
CA VAL A 142 -0.05 0.65 3.88
C VAL A 142 0.91 -0.20 4.71
N PHE A 143 2.03 -0.65 4.13
CA PHE A 143 3.03 -1.42 4.88
C PHE A 143 3.66 -0.60 6.01
N ALA A 144 3.90 0.69 5.80
CA ALA A 144 4.39 1.58 6.86
C ALA A 144 3.38 1.75 8.00
N VAL A 145 2.08 1.84 7.69
CA VAL A 145 1.01 1.90 8.71
C VAL A 145 0.90 0.57 9.45
N ILE A 146 0.95 -0.57 8.75
CA ILE A 146 0.93 -1.91 9.36
C ILE A 146 2.12 -2.05 10.32
N GLU A 147 3.35 -1.69 9.91
CA GLU A 147 4.53 -1.74 10.78
C GLU A 147 4.34 -0.90 12.06
N ARG A 148 3.70 0.27 11.96
CA ARG A 148 3.48 1.17 13.09
C ARG A 148 2.29 0.82 13.99
N THR A 149 1.29 0.13 13.46
CA THR A 149 0.08 -0.27 14.18
C THR A 149 0.12 -1.71 14.64
N ALA A 150 1.00 -2.53 14.07
CA ALA A 150 1.37 -3.81 14.62
C ALA A 150 1.82 -3.59 16.07
N PRO A 151 1.37 -4.43 17.02
CA PRO A 151 1.77 -4.30 18.42
C PRO A 151 3.30 -4.26 18.52
N THR A 152 3.84 -3.09 18.85
CA THR A 152 5.24 -2.89 19.21
C THR A 152 5.45 -3.57 20.55
N GLY A 153 5.63 -4.89 20.57
CA GLY A 153 5.59 -5.60 21.83
C GLY A 153 5.54 -7.12 21.77
N THR A 154 6.06 -7.74 20.72
CA THR A 154 6.84 -8.95 20.99
C THR A 154 8.27 -8.46 21.02
N ASP A 155 8.73 -8.03 22.21
CA ASP A 155 10.12 -8.35 22.56
C ASP A 155 10.28 -9.78 22.07
N LEU A 156 11.18 -10.00 21.11
CA LEU A 156 11.67 -11.34 20.85
C LEU A 156 12.43 -11.72 22.13
N GLY A 157 11.69 -12.00 23.20
CA GLY A 157 12.14 -12.86 24.26
C GLY A 157 12.67 -14.12 23.60
N GLN A 158 13.61 -14.77 24.30
CA GLN A 158 14.23 -16.02 23.90
C GLN A 158 13.25 -16.85 23.06
N TRP A 159 13.57 -16.97 21.77
CA TRP A 159 12.79 -17.78 20.86
C TRP A 159 12.69 -19.19 21.46
N ASP A 160 11.47 -19.59 21.79
CA ASP A 160 11.16 -20.90 22.35
C ASP A 160 10.79 -21.84 21.20
N PRO A 161 11.43 -23.02 21.08
CA PRO A 161 10.99 -24.06 20.14
C PRO A 161 9.51 -24.42 20.26
N ASP A 162 8.89 -24.21 21.42
CA ASP A 162 7.46 -24.46 21.63
C ASP A 162 6.55 -23.38 21.01
N ASP A 163 7.09 -22.22 20.61
CA ASP A 163 6.39 -21.17 19.86
C ASP A 163 6.34 -21.46 18.34
N LEU A 164 6.73 -22.67 17.92
CA LEU A 164 6.58 -23.10 16.53
C LEU A 164 5.10 -22.98 16.13
N PRO A 165 4.77 -22.17 15.10
CA PRO A 165 3.40 -22.07 14.64
C PRO A 165 2.91 -23.45 14.21
N ALA A 166 1.70 -23.81 14.66
CA ALA A 166 1.08 -25.08 14.30
C ALA A 166 1.06 -25.25 12.77
N VAL A 167 1.26 -26.49 12.31
CA VAL A 167 1.28 -26.81 10.87
C VAL A 167 -0.02 -26.31 10.24
N PRO A 168 0.02 -25.49 9.18
CA PRO A 168 -1.20 -24.87 8.63
C PRO A 168 -2.25 -25.91 8.25
N HIS A 169 -3.42 -25.88 8.91
CA HIS A 169 -4.54 -26.80 8.63
C HIS A 169 -5.46 -26.28 7.50
N GLY A 170 -4.86 -25.67 6.47
CA GLY A 170 -5.55 -25.15 5.29
C GLY A 170 -6.39 -23.87 5.51
N ARG A 171 -6.92 -23.62 6.72
CA ARG A 171 -7.81 -22.47 6.97
C ARG A 171 -7.14 -21.09 6.88
N GLU A 172 -5.82 -21.01 6.78
CA GLU A 172 -5.06 -19.77 6.91
C GLU A 172 -5.01 -18.95 5.62
N ILE A 173 -5.14 -17.63 5.77
CA ILE A 173 -4.96 -16.67 4.68
C ILE A 173 -3.50 -16.24 4.69
N PRO A 174 -2.74 -16.42 3.58
CA PRO A 174 -1.37 -15.96 3.53
C PRO A 174 -1.32 -14.44 3.70
N VAL A 175 -0.42 -13.98 4.57
CA VAL A 175 -0.32 -12.55 4.94
C VAL A 175 -0.14 -11.66 3.72
N GLY A 176 0.60 -12.11 2.70
CA GLY A 176 0.76 -11.37 1.44
C GLY A 176 -0.54 -11.22 0.65
N GLU A 177 -1.43 -12.21 0.66
CA GLU A 177 -2.72 -12.14 -0.04
C GLU A 177 -3.66 -11.17 0.68
N ALA A 178 -3.77 -11.27 2.02
CA ALA A 178 -4.59 -10.36 2.81
C ALA A 178 -4.10 -8.89 2.70
N ILE A 179 -2.78 -8.67 2.68
CA ILE A 179 -2.23 -7.33 2.51
C ILE A 179 -2.45 -6.81 1.08
N ALA A 180 -2.29 -7.65 0.05
CA ALA A 180 -2.58 -7.25 -1.32
C ALA A 180 -4.04 -6.83 -1.51
N GLU A 181 -4.98 -7.58 -0.93
CA GLU A 181 -6.41 -7.25 -0.92
C GLU A 181 -6.67 -5.93 -0.21
N LEU A 182 -6.04 -5.69 0.94
CA LEU A 182 -6.16 -4.44 1.69
C LEU A 182 -5.62 -3.24 0.90
N VAL A 183 -4.44 -3.39 0.31
CA VAL A 183 -3.83 -2.33 -0.50
C VAL A 183 -4.72 -1.99 -1.69
N PHE A 184 -5.22 -3.00 -2.40
CA PHE A 184 -6.13 -2.79 -3.52
C PHE A 184 -7.39 -2.03 -3.08
N ALA A 185 -8.01 -2.44 -1.97
CA ALA A 185 -9.19 -1.79 -1.42
C ALA A 185 -8.94 -0.31 -1.06
N VAL A 186 -7.78 -0.01 -0.45
CA VAL A 186 -7.38 1.35 -0.08
C VAL A 186 -7.14 2.22 -1.30
N VAL A 187 -6.45 1.70 -2.33
CA VAL A 187 -6.20 2.42 -3.58
C VAL A 187 -7.52 2.78 -4.26
N VAL A 188 -8.46 1.83 -4.35
CA VAL A 188 -9.79 2.08 -4.91
C VAL A 188 -10.54 3.14 -4.09
N LEU A 189 -10.51 3.04 -2.75
CA LEU A 189 -11.17 4.01 -1.88
C LEU A 189 -10.68 5.43 -2.14
N ILE A 190 -9.38 5.64 -2.26
CA ILE A 190 -8.78 6.96 -2.48
C ILE A 190 -9.10 7.46 -3.89
N GLY A 191 -9.00 6.61 -4.90
CA GLY A 191 -9.36 6.97 -6.28
C GLY A 191 -10.81 7.42 -6.39
N VAL A 192 -11.74 6.70 -5.77
CA VAL A 192 -13.16 7.05 -5.76
C VAL A 192 -13.43 8.28 -4.89
N ALA A 193 -12.78 8.42 -3.72
CA ALA A 193 -12.91 9.60 -2.88
C ALA A 193 -12.44 10.87 -3.60
N GLY A 194 -11.45 10.78 -4.49
CA GLY A 194 -11.00 11.85 -5.37
C GLY A 194 -12.05 12.34 -6.38
N LEU A 195 -13.10 11.54 -6.64
CA LEU A 195 -14.24 11.93 -7.50
C LEU A 195 -15.32 12.69 -6.73
N SER A 196 -15.23 12.78 -5.39
CA SER A 196 -16.22 13.45 -4.56
C SER A 196 -15.80 14.89 -4.25
N PRO A 197 -16.66 15.91 -4.47
CA PRO A 197 -16.36 17.31 -4.14
C PRO A 197 -16.04 17.54 -2.66
N SER A 198 -16.59 16.70 -1.77
CA SER A 198 -16.46 16.82 -0.32
C SER A 198 -15.30 16.02 0.27
N LEU A 199 -14.78 15.02 -0.46
CA LEU A 199 -13.72 14.11 0.01
C LEU A 199 -12.45 14.20 -0.83
N ALA A 200 -12.48 14.91 -1.97
CA ALA A 200 -11.34 15.07 -2.84
C ALA A 200 -10.20 15.80 -2.10
N PRO A 201 -9.02 15.17 -2.00
CA PRO A 201 -7.85 15.86 -1.48
C PRO A 201 -7.50 17.06 -2.36
N SER A 202 -7.01 18.15 -1.77
CA SER A 202 -6.72 19.41 -2.46
C SER A 202 -5.73 19.31 -3.64
N PHE A 203 -5.01 18.19 -3.76
CA PHE A 203 -4.06 17.88 -4.82
C PHE A 203 -4.63 17.03 -5.97
N PHE A 204 -5.85 16.49 -5.87
CA PHE A 204 -6.49 15.73 -6.96
C PHE A 204 -6.97 16.63 -8.13
N GLY A 205 -6.82 17.96 -7.99
CA GLY A 205 -7.32 18.92 -8.96
C GLY A 205 -8.84 18.89 -9.08
N ALA A 206 -9.39 19.79 -9.90
CA ALA A 206 -10.82 19.89 -10.18
C ALA A 206 -11.38 18.72 -11.03
N GLY A 207 -10.90 17.49 -10.83
CA GLY A 207 -11.33 16.32 -11.60
C GLY A 207 -12.81 15.97 -11.41
N TYR A 208 -13.40 16.34 -10.28
CA TYR A 208 -14.84 16.17 -10.02
C TYR A 208 -15.71 17.21 -10.76
N GLU A 209 -15.16 18.36 -11.19
CA GLU A 209 -15.91 19.38 -11.95
C GLU A 209 -16.25 18.89 -13.37
N ALA A 210 -15.50 17.90 -13.86
CA ALA A 210 -15.73 17.23 -15.13
C ALA A 210 -16.94 16.27 -15.10
N LEU A 211 -17.37 15.84 -13.91
CA LEU A 211 -18.42 14.83 -13.74
C LEU A 211 -19.81 15.46 -13.71
N ASP A 212 -20.82 14.71 -14.15
CA ASP A 212 -22.20 15.15 -14.03
C ASP A 212 -22.62 15.22 -12.54
N PRO A 213 -23.27 16.31 -12.08
CA PRO A 213 -23.71 16.42 -10.68
C PRO A 213 -24.63 15.27 -10.25
N GLY A 214 -25.45 14.72 -11.14
CA GLY A 214 -26.33 13.59 -10.86
C GLY A 214 -25.56 12.28 -10.63
N PHE A 215 -24.44 12.10 -11.31
CA PHE A 215 -23.50 10.99 -11.10
C PHE A 215 -22.76 11.15 -9.76
N THR A 216 -22.21 12.34 -9.53
CA THR A 216 -21.39 12.65 -8.35
C THR A 216 -22.17 12.57 -7.05
N ASP A 217 -23.40 13.09 -7.01
CA ASP A 217 -24.19 13.13 -5.76
C ASP A 217 -24.77 11.77 -5.34
N ARG A 218 -25.00 10.86 -6.31
CA ARG A 218 -25.66 9.57 -6.03
C ARG A 218 -24.72 8.37 -6.08
N LEU A 219 -23.87 8.30 -7.09
CA LEU A 219 -23.07 7.09 -7.34
C LEU A 219 -21.72 7.13 -6.62
N VAL A 220 -21.08 8.30 -6.53
CA VAL A 220 -19.78 8.40 -5.84
C VAL A 220 -19.89 8.02 -4.35
N PRO A 221 -20.89 8.46 -3.56
CA PRO A 221 -21.04 8.01 -2.17
C PRO A 221 -21.25 6.49 -2.06
N ALA A 222 -21.99 5.88 -3.00
CA ALA A 222 -22.19 4.44 -3.03
C ALA A 222 -20.89 3.69 -3.35
N MET A 223 -20.08 4.21 -4.28
CA MET A 223 -18.76 3.66 -4.61
C MET A 223 -17.80 3.79 -3.43
N VAL A 224 -17.80 4.92 -2.71
CA VAL A 224 -17.01 5.12 -1.49
C VAL A 224 -17.44 4.11 -0.41
N ALA A 225 -18.75 3.91 -0.22
CA ALA A 225 -19.26 2.95 0.76
C ALA A 225 -18.81 1.50 0.45
N VAL A 226 -18.85 1.09 -0.82
CA VAL A 226 -18.32 -0.20 -1.27
C VAL A 226 -16.81 -0.31 -1.01
N ALA A 227 -16.05 0.72 -1.35
CA ALA A 227 -14.61 0.70 -1.17
C ALA A 227 -14.21 0.65 0.32
N VAL A 228 -14.92 1.37 1.19
CA VAL A 228 -14.79 1.25 2.65
C VAL A 228 -15.08 -0.17 3.11
N LEU A 229 -16.14 -0.78 2.58
CA LEU A 229 -16.51 -2.15 2.93
C LEU A 229 -15.43 -3.16 2.51
N TRP A 230 -14.80 -2.99 1.35
CA TRP A 230 -13.61 -3.77 0.95
C TRP A 230 -12.44 -3.58 1.92
N VAL A 231 -12.17 -2.36 2.38
CA VAL A 231 -11.11 -2.10 3.37
C VAL A 231 -11.42 -2.81 4.70
N ILE A 232 -12.67 -2.76 5.17
CA ILE A 232 -13.11 -3.47 6.38
C ILE A 232 -12.95 -4.98 6.17
N SER A 233 -13.40 -5.52 5.05
CA SER A 233 -13.28 -6.94 4.70
C SER A 233 -11.83 -7.42 4.75
N ALA A 234 -10.94 -6.71 4.06
CA ALA A 234 -9.52 -7.03 4.02
C ALA A 234 -8.84 -6.87 5.39
N SER A 235 -9.23 -5.86 6.18
CA SER A 235 -8.72 -5.67 7.55
C SER A 235 -9.13 -6.81 8.48
N VAL A 236 -10.38 -7.26 8.41
CA VAL A 236 -10.87 -8.39 9.20
C VAL A 236 -10.21 -9.69 8.74
N ALA A 237 -10.01 -9.89 7.44
CA ALA A 237 -9.27 -11.03 6.90
C ALA A 237 -7.82 -11.05 7.40
N LEU A 238 -7.16 -9.89 7.46
CA LEU A 238 -5.79 -9.75 7.97
C LEU A 238 -5.69 -9.99 9.50
N ALA A 239 -6.71 -9.59 10.26
CA ALA A 239 -6.77 -9.78 11.71
C ALA A 239 -7.09 -11.23 12.11
N VAL A 240 -8.07 -11.84 11.45
CA VAL A 240 -8.55 -13.20 11.75
C VAL A 240 -7.64 -14.27 11.15
N ARG A 241 -6.91 -13.94 10.06
CA ARG A 241 -5.97 -14.79 9.32
C ARG A 241 -6.53 -16.15 8.90
N SER A 242 -7.85 -16.32 8.94
CA SER A 242 -8.50 -17.58 8.60
C SER A 242 -9.86 -17.35 7.95
N TRP A 243 -10.21 -18.24 7.03
CA TRP A 243 -11.53 -18.25 6.36
C TRP A 243 -12.61 -18.68 7.35
N THR A 244 -13.11 -17.71 8.11
CA THR A 244 -14.28 -17.87 8.96
C THR A 244 -15.56 -17.55 8.19
N LEU A 245 -16.71 -17.95 8.72
CA LEU A 245 -18.02 -17.58 8.19
C LEU A 245 -18.18 -16.07 8.05
N VAL A 246 -17.65 -15.31 9.02
CA VAL A 246 -17.72 -13.85 9.05
C VAL A 246 -16.90 -13.23 7.93
N VAL A 247 -15.63 -13.66 7.76
CA VAL A 247 -14.74 -13.17 6.69
C VAL A 247 -15.33 -13.49 5.32
N THR A 248 -15.80 -14.72 5.11
CA THR A 248 -16.39 -15.13 3.82
C THR A 248 -17.66 -14.34 3.51
N ALA A 249 -18.55 -14.17 4.50
CA ALA A 249 -19.78 -13.40 4.31
C ALA A 249 -19.47 -11.93 3.99
N LEU A 250 -18.49 -11.33 4.67
CA LEU A 250 -18.10 -9.95 4.45
C LEU A 250 -17.50 -9.74 3.06
N SER A 251 -16.60 -10.61 2.59
CA SER A 251 -16.08 -10.56 1.21
C SER A 251 -17.20 -10.69 0.18
N VAL A 252 -18.07 -11.69 0.33
CA VAL A 252 -19.17 -11.93 -0.62
C VAL A 252 -20.15 -10.75 -0.67
N VAL A 253 -20.54 -10.19 0.48
CA VAL A 253 -21.43 -9.03 0.55
C VAL A 253 -20.78 -7.81 -0.11
N SER A 254 -19.49 -7.59 0.13
CA SER A 254 -18.74 -6.49 -0.48
C SER A 254 -18.71 -6.60 -2.00
N ASP A 255 -18.41 -7.79 -2.52
CA ASP A 255 -18.31 -8.04 -3.95
C ASP A 255 -19.68 -7.97 -4.65
N LEU A 256 -20.75 -8.46 -4.02
CA LEU A 256 -22.10 -8.32 -4.55
C LEU A 256 -22.54 -6.86 -4.61
N LEU A 257 -22.22 -6.07 -3.59
CA LEU A 257 -22.52 -4.64 -3.57
C LEU A 257 -21.68 -3.90 -4.63
N ALA A 258 -20.42 -4.29 -4.83
CA ALA A 258 -19.56 -3.76 -5.89
C ALA A 258 -20.16 -4.03 -7.29
N VAL A 259 -20.64 -5.25 -7.55
CA VAL A 259 -21.33 -5.59 -8.81
C VAL A 259 -22.59 -4.73 -9.00
N ALA A 260 -23.40 -4.56 -7.95
CA ALA A 260 -24.62 -3.75 -8.01
C ALA A 260 -24.31 -2.28 -8.32
N VAL A 261 -23.32 -1.69 -7.64
CA VAL A 261 -22.91 -0.30 -7.85
C VAL A 261 -22.27 -0.11 -9.23
N ALA A 262 -21.39 -1.02 -9.67
CA ALA A 262 -20.78 -0.96 -11.00
C ALA A 262 -21.82 -1.09 -12.12
N THR A 263 -22.87 -1.89 -11.91
CA THR A 263 -24.01 -1.98 -12.84
C THR A 263 -24.83 -0.70 -12.84
N ALA A 264 -25.09 -0.11 -11.67
CA ALA A 264 -25.79 1.17 -11.56
C ALA A 264 -25.02 2.30 -12.25
N VAL A 265 -23.68 2.30 -12.15
CA VAL A 265 -22.82 3.18 -12.94
C VAL A 265 -23.04 2.92 -14.42
N LEU A 266 -22.88 1.69 -14.93
CA LEU A 266 -23.05 1.39 -16.37
C LEU A 266 -24.38 1.87 -16.98
N VAL A 267 -25.46 1.86 -16.18
CA VAL A 267 -26.79 2.31 -16.59
C VAL A 267 -26.92 3.83 -16.56
N HIS A 268 -26.20 4.52 -15.67
CA HIS A 268 -26.29 5.96 -15.49
C HIS A 268 -25.45 6.71 -16.53
N ARG A 269 -25.99 6.87 -17.74
CA ARG A 269 -25.43 7.78 -18.76
C ARG A 269 -26.25 9.06 -18.83
N PRO A 270 -25.60 10.25 -18.93
CA PRO A 270 -24.16 10.52 -19.10
C PRO A 270 -23.34 10.60 -17.80
N TYR A 271 -22.04 10.30 -17.87
CA TYR A 271 -21.10 10.36 -16.72
C TYR A 271 -20.45 11.73 -16.51
N PHE A 272 -20.25 12.46 -17.60
CA PHE A 272 -19.52 13.73 -17.64
C PHE A 272 -20.47 14.89 -17.89
N SER A 273 -20.14 16.06 -17.35
CA SER A 273 -20.94 17.27 -17.55
C SER A 273 -20.87 17.72 -19.01
N ALA A 274 -21.97 18.29 -19.53
CA ALA A 274 -22.03 18.77 -20.91
C ALA A 274 -21.00 19.87 -21.19
N GLN A 275 -20.68 20.68 -20.17
CA GLN A 275 -19.68 21.75 -20.23
C GLN A 275 -18.25 21.20 -20.34
N PHE A 276 -17.94 20.12 -19.63
CA PHE A 276 -16.64 19.46 -19.75
C PHE A 276 -16.43 18.85 -21.13
N LEU A 277 -17.47 18.19 -21.68
CA LEU A 277 -17.41 17.60 -23.01
C LEU A 277 -17.27 18.67 -24.12
N SER A 278 -17.90 19.84 -23.95
CA SER A 278 -17.72 20.95 -24.90
C SER A 278 -16.31 21.53 -24.83
N ASP A 279 -15.79 21.79 -23.63
CA ASP A 279 -14.44 22.34 -23.44
C ASP A 279 -13.36 21.38 -23.95
N LEU A 280 -13.55 20.06 -23.77
CA LEU A 280 -12.68 19.04 -24.34
C LEU A 280 -12.71 19.08 -25.86
N ARG A 281 -13.90 19.07 -26.46
CA ARG A 281 -14.04 19.11 -27.92
C ARG A 281 -13.38 20.35 -28.53
N ASP A 282 -13.51 21.50 -27.87
CA ASP A 282 -12.91 22.76 -28.34
C ASP A 282 -11.38 22.76 -28.24
N ARG A 283 -10.80 22.02 -27.28
CA ARG A 283 -9.34 21.89 -27.12
C ARG A 283 -8.72 20.84 -28.04
N THR A 284 -9.39 19.71 -28.21
CA THR A 284 -8.82 18.55 -28.90
C THR A 284 -9.26 18.44 -30.37
N GLY A 285 -10.34 19.14 -30.75
CA GLY A 285 -10.89 19.11 -32.12
C GLY A 285 -11.59 17.80 -32.50
N SER A 286 -11.63 16.82 -31.60
CA SER A 286 -12.25 15.50 -31.77
C SER A 286 -13.33 15.24 -30.71
N ASP A 287 -14.32 14.41 -31.04
CA ASP A 287 -15.36 13.98 -30.09
C ASP A 287 -14.90 12.77 -29.27
N LEU A 288 -14.24 13.05 -28.15
CA LEU A 288 -13.73 12.04 -27.20
C LEU A 288 -14.82 11.42 -26.31
N THR A 289 -16.08 11.87 -26.44
CA THR A 289 -17.18 11.43 -25.57
C THR A 289 -17.40 9.91 -25.63
N ALA A 290 -17.28 9.33 -26.84
CA ALA A 290 -17.43 7.89 -27.02
C ALA A 290 -16.33 7.10 -26.30
N GLN A 291 -15.08 7.60 -26.31
CA GLN A 291 -13.94 6.93 -25.70
C GLN A 291 -13.96 7.02 -24.19
N LEU A 292 -14.30 8.19 -23.63
CA LEU A 292 -14.45 8.34 -22.18
C LEU A 292 -15.56 7.42 -21.65
N ASN A 293 -16.68 7.33 -22.37
CA ASN A 293 -17.76 6.41 -22.04
C ASN A 293 -17.35 4.93 -22.18
N LEU A 294 -16.53 4.60 -23.17
CA LEU A 294 -15.99 3.26 -23.37
C LEU A 294 -15.02 2.88 -22.24
N ALA A 295 -14.11 3.77 -21.85
CA ALA A 295 -13.16 3.57 -20.77
C ALA A 295 -13.87 3.32 -19.43
N VAL A 296 -14.84 4.16 -19.07
CA VAL A 296 -15.68 3.96 -17.87
C VAL A 296 -16.41 2.61 -17.94
N GLY A 297 -16.94 2.25 -19.12
CA GLY A 297 -17.61 0.98 -19.35
C GLY A 297 -16.70 -0.23 -19.12
N ILE A 298 -15.49 -0.21 -19.66
CA ILE A 298 -14.49 -1.28 -19.49
C ILE A 298 -14.11 -1.43 -18.02
N VAL A 299 -13.82 -0.32 -17.32
CA VAL A 299 -13.48 -0.36 -15.89
C VAL A 299 -14.61 -1.00 -15.08
N CYS A 300 -15.86 -0.64 -15.34
CA CYS A 300 -17.01 -1.25 -14.66
C CYS A 300 -17.14 -2.75 -14.95
N ILE A 301 -16.94 -3.17 -16.21
CA ILE A 301 -16.97 -4.59 -16.58
C ILE A 301 -15.84 -5.35 -15.86
N VAL A 302 -14.63 -4.80 -15.82
CA VAL A 302 -13.50 -5.40 -15.10
C VAL A 302 -13.82 -5.55 -13.62
N VAL A 303 -14.39 -4.52 -12.98
CA VAL A 303 -14.81 -4.58 -11.57
C VAL A 303 -15.87 -5.65 -11.35
N ILE A 304 -16.88 -5.76 -12.24
CA ILE A 304 -17.92 -6.78 -12.16
C ILE A 304 -17.32 -8.19 -12.26
N VAL A 305 -16.45 -8.43 -13.25
CA VAL A 305 -15.81 -9.73 -13.46
C VAL A 305 -14.90 -10.07 -12.28
N ALA A 306 -14.07 -9.13 -11.83
CA ALA A 306 -13.17 -9.34 -10.69
C ALA A 306 -13.96 -9.66 -9.41
N SER A 307 -15.03 -8.92 -9.14
CA SER A 307 -15.89 -9.15 -7.97
C SER A 307 -16.64 -10.49 -8.07
N ALA A 308 -17.10 -10.87 -9.26
CA ALA A 308 -17.73 -12.18 -9.46
C ALA A 308 -16.74 -13.34 -9.22
N VAL A 309 -15.49 -13.19 -9.67
CA VAL A 309 -14.40 -14.14 -9.35
C VAL A 309 -14.09 -14.11 -7.86
N GLY A 310 -14.11 -12.95 -7.20
CA GLY A 310 -13.97 -12.78 -5.76
C GLY A 310 -14.99 -13.62 -4.97
N VAL A 311 -16.27 -13.51 -5.33
CA VAL A 311 -17.35 -14.33 -4.74
C VAL A 311 -17.07 -15.83 -4.90
N VAL A 312 -16.75 -16.27 -6.12
CA VAL A 312 -16.50 -17.69 -6.40
C VAL A 312 -15.28 -18.21 -5.64
N THR A 313 -14.20 -17.42 -5.58
CA THR A 313 -12.98 -17.80 -4.86
C THR A 313 -13.18 -17.82 -3.36
N ALA A 314 -13.88 -16.84 -2.77
CA ALA A 314 -14.21 -16.81 -1.36
C ALA A 314 -15.07 -18.03 -0.95
N VAL A 315 -16.10 -18.35 -1.74
CA VAL A 315 -16.96 -19.52 -1.49
C VAL A 315 -16.19 -20.83 -1.68
N ARG A 316 -15.36 -20.95 -2.73
CA ARG A 316 -14.54 -22.14 -2.97
C ARG A 316 -13.53 -22.35 -1.84
N LYS A 317 -12.85 -21.29 -1.40
CA LYS A 317 -11.93 -21.33 -0.26
C LYS A 317 -12.68 -21.71 1.00
N TYR A 318 -13.84 -21.15 1.30
CA TYR A 318 -14.64 -21.57 2.44
C TYR A 318 -15.06 -23.05 2.40
N LEU A 319 -15.49 -23.56 1.24
CA LEU A 319 -15.95 -24.95 1.07
C LEU A 319 -14.82 -25.98 1.07
N ALA A 320 -13.69 -25.67 0.45
CA ALA A 320 -12.51 -26.54 0.42
C ALA A 320 -11.98 -26.79 1.85
N HIS A 321 -12.06 -25.77 2.71
CA HIS A 321 -11.57 -25.82 4.10
C HIS A 321 -12.58 -26.36 5.11
N ARG A 322 -13.81 -26.70 4.70
CA ARG A 322 -14.80 -27.42 5.54
C ARG A 322 -14.70 -28.94 5.39
N ARG A 323 -13.95 -29.43 4.38
CA ARG A 323 -13.78 -30.86 4.05
C ARG A 323 -12.42 -31.45 4.46
N ALA A 324 -11.49 -30.60 4.91
CA ALA A 324 -10.23 -30.99 5.55
C ALA A 324 -10.41 -30.91 7.07
#